data_AF-A0A3B9ZS13-F1
#
_entry.id   AF-A0A3B9ZS13-F1
#
_cell.length_a   1.000
_cell.length_b   1.000
_cell.length_c   1.000
_cell.angle_alpha   90.00
_cell.angle_beta   90.00
_cell.angle_gamma   90.00
#
_symmetry.space_group_name_H-M   'P 1'
#
loop_
_entity.id
_entity.type
_entity.pdbx_description
1 polymer ?
#
loop_
_entity_poly.entity_id
_entity_poly.type
_entity_poly.pdbx_seq_one_letter_code
_entity_poly.pdbx_strand_id
1 'polypeptide(L)'
;MPYLGEGYYFWDYNLEYAKVWGESHYSNKFLIFECEVSINGDDETYLDLVGNRKHLLGFVSLLMEFNFIHEEGTKGIDLCYIIEYLRKSIPEAFPFKIIRAVDYKNDEYAGIKIVFNGKGNPPSFTILNPRIIFSFKNKDEIPYKLKPFITFAS
;
A
#
# COMPACT_ATOMS: atom_id res chain seq x y z
N MET A 1 2.57 12.61 8.52
CA MET A 1 2.68 11.20 8.91
C MET A 1 2.63 10.37 7.63
N PRO A 2 3.38 9.26 7.49
CA PRO A 2 3.43 8.53 6.24
C PRO A 2 2.10 7.80 5.95
N TYR A 3 1.88 7.40 4.69
CA TYR A 3 0.62 6.88 4.15
C TYR A 3 -0.10 5.82 5.02
N LEU A 4 0.64 4.83 5.51
CA LEU A 4 0.14 3.67 6.26
C LEU A 4 0.70 3.63 7.69
N GLY A 5 0.89 4.80 8.30
CA GLY A 5 1.49 4.93 9.64
C GLY A 5 3.02 4.96 9.62
N GLU A 6 3.65 4.77 10.78
CA GLU A 6 5.11 4.70 10.86
C GLU A 6 5.62 3.42 10.18
N GLY A 7 6.74 3.50 9.47
CA GLY A 7 7.33 2.36 8.79
C GLY A 7 8.25 2.72 7.62
N TYR A 8 8.64 1.69 6.89
CA TYR A 8 9.54 1.72 5.74
C TYR A 8 8.75 1.41 4.47
N TYR A 9 8.84 2.30 3.49
CA TYR A 9 7.97 2.28 2.31
C TYR A 9 8.70 1.85 1.05
N PHE A 10 8.02 1.05 0.23
CA PHE A 10 8.51 0.56 -1.05
C PHE A 10 7.43 0.71 -2.11
N TRP A 11 7.88 0.93 -3.34
CA TRP A 11 7.02 0.92 -4.52
C TRP A 11 7.02 -0.49 -5.12
N ASP A 12 5.84 -0.99 -5.48
CA ASP A 12 5.70 -2.28 -6.17
C ASP A 12 6.09 -2.14 -7.64
N TYR A 13 7.33 -2.51 -7.97
CA TYR A 13 7.89 -2.48 -9.33
C TYR A 13 7.56 -1.20 -10.12
N ASN A 14 7.66 -0.03 -9.47
CA ASN A 14 7.32 1.26 -10.06
C ASN A 14 8.51 2.23 -9.98
N LEU A 15 9.46 2.04 -10.90
CA LEU A 15 10.70 2.83 -10.99
C LEU A 15 10.42 4.33 -11.19
N GLU A 16 9.46 4.65 -12.06
CA GLU A 16 9.13 6.04 -12.39
C GLU A 16 8.66 6.79 -11.14
N TYR A 17 7.79 6.17 -10.35
CA TYR A 17 7.31 6.80 -9.14
C TYR A 17 8.42 6.95 -8.07
N ALA A 18 9.32 5.97 -7.98
CA ALA A 18 10.50 6.07 -7.12
C ALA A 18 11.40 7.25 -7.52
N LYS A 19 11.55 7.53 -8.82
CA LYS A 19 12.28 8.71 -9.33
C LYS A 19 11.57 10.00 -8.96
N VAL A 20 10.29 10.16 -9.32
CA VAL A 20 9.52 11.39 -9.02
C VAL A 20 9.52 11.70 -7.53
N TRP A 21 9.37 10.67 -6.68
CA TRP A 21 9.44 10.84 -5.23
C TRP A 21 10.84 11.27 -4.78
N GLY A 22 11.90 10.64 -5.29
CA GLY A 22 13.29 10.98 -5.00
C GLY A 22 13.65 12.43 -5.39
N GLU A 23 13.26 12.85 -6.60
CA GLU A 23 13.51 14.19 -7.12
C GLU A 23 12.84 15.26 -6.26
N SER A 24 11.57 15.03 -5.90
CA SER A 24 10.77 15.97 -5.10
C SER A 24 11.21 16.09 -3.64
N HIS A 25 11.83 15.06 -3.06
CA HIS A 25 12.18 15.04 -1.63
C HIS A 25 13.68 15.22 -1.35
N TYR A 26 14.55 14.94 -2.33
CA TYR A 26 16.01 14.94 -2.14
C TYR A 26 16.77 15.83 -3.11
N SER A 27 16.09 16.75 -3.82
CA SER A 27 16.74 17.69 -4.74
C SER A 27 17.67 16.99 -5.73
N ASN A 28 17.20 15.90 -6.32
CA ASN A 28 17.92 15.03 -7.26
C ASN A 28 19.15 14.30 -6.67
N LYS A 29 19.27 14.18 -5.34
CA LYS A 29 20.35 13.46 -4.65
C LYS A 29 19.82 12.20 -3.96
N PHE A 30 19.46 11.20 -4.74
CA PHE A 30 18.95 9.93 -4.23
C PHE A 30 19.49 8.73 -5.03
N LEU A 31 19.35 7.54 -4.46
CA LEU A 31 19.61 6.27 -5.12
C LEU A 31 18.34 5.43 -5.06
N ILE A 32 18.03 4.73 -6.15
CA ILE A 32 16.94 3.75 -6.18
C ILE A 32 17.55 2.36 -6.09
N PHE A 33 16.98 1.54 -5.21
CA PHE A 33 17.33 0.14 -5.07
C PHE A 33 16.11 -0.72 -5.42
N GLU A 34 16.35 -1.81 -6.13
CA GLU A 34 15.34 -2.84 -6.39
C GLU A 34 15.67 -4.07 -5.55
N CYS A 35 14.65 -4.76 -5.06
CA CYS A 35 14.83 -6.00 -4.33
C CYS A 35 13.63 -6.93 -4.54
N GLU A 36 13.86 -8.22 -4.38
CA GLU A 36 12.79 -9.21 -4.37
C GLU A 36 12.26 -9.39 -2.95
N VAL A 37 10.94 -9.29 -2.80
CA VAL A 37 10.23 -9.45 -1.55
C VAL A 37 9.40 -10.72 -1.63
N SER A 38 9.82 -11.77 -0.93
CA SER A 38 9.06 -13.01 -0.82
C SER A 38 8.21 -12.96 0.46
N ILE A 39 6.90 -12.75 0.29
CA ILE A 39 5.92 -12.81 1.39
C ILE A 39 5.14 -14.11 1.24
N ASN A 40 5.07 -14.91 2.30
CA ASN A 40 4.23 -16.10 2.30
C ASN A 40 2.75 -15.66 2.35
N GLY A 41 1.91 -16.21 1.47
CA GLY A 41 0.47 -15.90 1.46
C GLY A 41 -0.26 -16.31 2.74
N ASP A 42 0.30 -17.25 3.49
CA ASP A 42 -0.19 -17.71 4.80
C ASP A 42 0.47 -16.96 5.98
N ASP A 43 1.26 -15.91 5.72
CA ASP A 43 1.83 -15.08 6.77
C ASP A 43 0.73 -14.25 7.44
N GLU A 44 0.37 -14.62 8.67
CA GLU A 44 -0.62 -13.94 9.50
C GLU A 44 -0.26 -12.47 9.80
N THR A 45 0.99 -12.07 9.54
CA THR A 45 1.47 -10.69 9.73
C THR A 45 1.43 -9.85 8.45
N TYR A 46 0.96 -10.41 7.33
CA TYR A 46 0.80 -9.71 6.06
C TYR A 46 -0.65 -9.32 5.78
N LEU A 47 -0.89 -8.02 5.58
CA LEU A 47 -2.17 -7.48 5.13
C LEU A 47 -2.07 -7.05 3.67
N ASP A 48 -2.90 -7.65 2.81
CA ASP A 48 -2.92 -7.36 1.37
C ASP A 48 -4.25 -6.70 1.01
N LEU A 49 -4.25 -5.37 0.97
CA LEU A 49 -5.39 -4.55 0.59
C LEU A 49 -5.47 -4.32 -0.93
N VAL A 50 -4.79 -5.16 -1.72
CA VAL A 50 -4.77 -5.08 -3.19
C VAL A 50 -5.36 -6.34 -3.80
N GLY A 51 -4.73 -7.50 -3.56
CA GLY A 51 -5.03 -8.75 -4.26
C GLY A 51 -5.80 -9.78 -3.43
N ASN A 52 -5.82 -9.67 -2.11
CA ASN A 52 -6.43 -10.67 -1.24
C ASN A 52 -7.84 -10.26 -0.78
N ARG A 53 -8.86 -10.92 -1.32
CA ARG A 53 -10.27 -10.61 -1.00
C ARG A 53 -10.62 -10.84 0.46
N LYS A 54 -10.03 -11.84 1.13
CA LYS A 54 -10.28 -12.10 2.55
C LYS A 54 -9.70 -10.99 3.42
N HIS A 55 -8.49 -10.53 3.11
CA HIS A 55 -7.84 -9.42 3.82
C HIS A 55 -8.63 -8.13 3.67
N LEU A 56 -9.07 -7.80 2.45
CA LEU A 56 -9.92 -6.64 2.17
C LEU A 56 -11.21 -6.66 3.01
N LEU A 57 -11.95 -7.77 2.99
CA LEU A 57 -13.20 -7.88 3.74
C LEU A 57 -12.97 -7.86 5.25
N GLY A 58 -11.96 -8.58 5.73
CA GLY A 58 -11.59 -8.60 7.15
C GLY A 58 -11.21 -7.22 7.67
N PHE A 59 -10.45 -6.45 6.90
CA PHE A 59 -10.09 -5.09 7.27
C PHE A 59 -11.31 -4.16 7.30
N VAL A 60 -12.22 -4.25 6.33
CA VAL A 60 -13.50 -3.51 6.36
C VAL A 60 -14.31 -3.86 7.60
N SER A 61 -14.49 -5.15 7.92
CA SER A 61 -15.20 -5.59 9.11
C SER A 61 -14.57 -5.06 10.40
N LEU A 62 -13.24 -5.11 10.51
CA LEU A 62 -12.49 -4.55 11.64
C LEU A 62 -12.77 -3.04 11.77
N LEU A 63 -12.66 -2.29 10.67
CA LEU A 63 -12.90 -0.84 10.71
C LEU A 63 -14.35 -0.49 11.07
N MET A 64 -15.33 -1.31 10.68
CA MET A 64 -16.73 -1.14 11.08
C MET A 64 -16.95 -1.47 12.56
N GLU A 65 -16.36 -2.56 13.06
CA GLU A 65 -16.47 -2.99 14.46
C GLU A 65 -15.98 -1.90 15.42
N PHE A 66 -14.89 -1.21 15.05
CA PHE A 66 -14.33 -0.10 15.83
C PHE A 66 -14.86 1.28 15.43
N ASN A 67 -15.91 1.36 14.59
CA ASN A 67 -16.54 2.60 14.14
C ASN A 67 -15.58 3.61 13.47
N PHE A 68 -14.54 3.13 12.78
CA PHE A 68 -13.63 3.97 11.99
C PHE A 68 -14.17 4.33 10.61
N ILE A 69 -15.01 3.45 10.05
CA ILE A 69 -15.72 3.68 8.79
C ILE A 69 -17.21 3.47 8.98
N HIS A 70 -17.99 4.16 8.14
CA HIS A 70 -19.42 3.94 7.96
C HIS A 70 -19.71 3.70 6.47
N GLU A 71 -20.99 3.55 6.11
CA GLU A 71 -21.41 3.34 4.72
C GLU A 71 -20.89 4.42 3.76
N GLU A 72 -20.67 5.64 4.26
CA GLU A 72 -20.16 6.79 3.49
C GLU A 72 -18.62 6.93 3.51
N GLY A 73 -17.88 6.05 4.20
CA GLY A 73 -16.41 6.11 4.34
C GLY A 73 -15.92 6.50 5.74
N THR A 74 -14.69 7.06 5.83
CA THR A 74 -14.14 7.55 7.11
C THR A 74 -14.73 8.92 7.46
N LYS A 75 -15.00 9.18 8.74
CA LYS A 75 -15.42 10.51 9.26
C LYS A 75 -14.27 11.52 9.30
N GLY A 76 -13.52 11.65 8.20
CA GLY A 76 -12.37 12.55 8.12
C GLY A 76 -11.15 12.09 8.94
N ILE A 77 -11.08 10.80 9.31
CA ILE A 77 -9.90 10.23 9.95
C ILE A 77 -9.01 9.62 8.87
N ASP A 78 -7.75 10.03 8.83
CA ASP A 78 -6.79 9.48 7.88
C ASP A 78 -6.47 8.02 8.22
N LEU A 79 -6.29 7.20 7.18
CA LEU A 79 -5.93 5.79 7.31
C LEU A 79 -4.65 5.59 8.15
N CYS A 80 -3.68 6.50 8.06
CA CYS A 80 -2.44 6.42 8.84
C CYS A 80 -2.71 6.49 10.36
N TYR A 81 -3.65 7.32 10.82
CA TYR A 81 -4.02 7.38 12.23
C TYR A 81 -4.77 6.13 12.67
N ILE A 82 -5.65 5.61 11.82
CA ILE A 82 -6.38 4.36 12.08
C ILE A 82 -5.37 3.21 12.26
N ILE A 83 -4.42 3.06 11.34
CA ILE A 83 -3.40 2.00 11.43
C ILE A 83 -2.55 2.14 12.69
N GLU A 84 -2.11 3.36 13.02
CA GLU A 84 -1.32 3.58 14.25
C GLU A 84 -2.12 3.30 15.52
N TYR A 85 -3.40 3.66 15.54
CA TYR A 85 -4.29 3.32 16.65
C TYR A 85 -4.44 1.80 16.77
N LEU A 86 -4.78 1.09 15.69
CA LEU A 86 -4.96 -0.36 15.70
C LEU A 86 -3.70 -1.09 16.19
N ARG A 87 -2.52 -0.67 15.71
CA ARG A 87 -1.22 -1.23 16.13
C ARG A 87 -0.92 -1.04 17.61
N LYS A 88 -1.37 0.08 18.22
CA LYS A 88 -1.04 0.44 19.61
C LYS A 88 -2.08 -0.07 20.60
N SER A 89 -3.35 0.06 20.23
CA SER A 89 -4.47 -0.17 21.13
C SER A 89 -5.04 -1.58 21.02
N ILE A 90 -4.86 -2.27 19.88
CA ILE A 90 -5.50 -3.57 19.61
C ILE A 90 -4.56 -4.49 18.80
N PRO A 91 -3.31 -4.72 19.24
CA PRO A 91 -2.32 -5.50 18.49
C PRO A 91 -2.73 -6.95 18.25
N GLU A 92 -3.62 -7.52 19.08
CA GLU A 92 -4.13 -8.88 18.92
C GLU A 92 -5.08 -9.00 17.72
N ALA A 93 -5.90 -7.96 17.48
CA ALA A 93 -6.81 -7.91 16.33
C ALA A 93 -6.15 -7.34 15.07
N PHE A 94 -5.02 -6.64 15.23
CA PHE A 94 -4.25 -6.05 14.14
C PHE A 94 -2.75 -6.44 14.22
N PRO A 95 -2.42 -7.72 14.01
CA PRO A 95 -1.04 -8.23 14.13
C PRO A 95 -0.15 -7.90 12.91
N PHE A 96 -0.66 -7.12 11.96
CA PHE A 96 -0.02 -6.89 10.69
C PHE A 96 1.22 -6.01 10.78
N LYS A 97 2.32 -6.56 10.26
CA LYS A 97 3.64 -5.94 10.17
C LYS A 97 3.91 -5.40 8.77
N ILE A 98 3.40 -6.11 7.77
CA ILE A 98 3.55 -5.76 6.36
C ILE A 98 2.17 -5.40 5.82
N ILE A 99 2.04 -4.23 5.22
CA ILE A 99 0.79 -3.78 4.59
C ILE A 99 1.08 -3.43 3.14
N ARG A 100 0.34 -4.05 2.22
CA ARG A 100 0.30 -3.67 0.81
C ARG A 100 -1.01 -2.95 0.54
N ALA A 101 -0.94 -1.79 -0.10
CA ALA A 101 -2.11 -0.99 -0.43
C ALA A 101 -1.96 -0.29 -1.77
N VAL A 102 -3.10 0.06 -2.37
CA VAL A 102 -3.12 0.93 -3.53
C VAL A 102 -3.16 2.38 -3.07
N ASP A 103 -2.29 3.21 -3.63
CA ASP A 103 -2.23 4.64 -3.37
C ASP A 103 -2.83 5.38 -4.59
N TYR A 104 -4.05 5.88 -4.45
CA TYR A 104 -4.70 6.73 -5.45
C TYR A 104 -4.99 8.11 -4.87
N LYS A 105 -4.76 9.16 -5.65
CA LYS A 105 -5.43 10.44 -5.42
C LYS A 105 -6.68 10.50 -6.30
N ASN A 106 -7.75 11.12 -5.79
CA ASN A 106 -9.03 11.22 -6.50
C ASN A 106 -8.93 11.96 -7.85
N ASP A 107 -7.90 12.80 -8.01
CA ASP A 107 -7.63 13.63 -9.18
C ASP A 107 -6.45 13.15 -10.04
N GLU A 108 -5.72 12.11 -9.62
CA GLU A 108 -4.59 11.55 -10.37
C GLU A 108 -5.01 10.37 -11.26
N TYR A 109 -4.18 10.10 -12.27
CA TYR A 109 -4.31 8.90 -13.10
C TYR A 109 -4.09 7.67 -12.21
N ALA A 110 -5.17 6.99 -11.84
CA ALA A 110 -5.16 5.78 -11.03
C ALA A 110 -4.48 4.56 -11.71
N GLY A 111 -3.71 4.77 -12.78
CA GLY A 111 -3.28 3.75 -13.72
C GLY A 111 -4.07 3.80 -15.03
N ILE A 112 -3.87 2.81 -15.88
CA ILE A 112 -4.43 2.74 -17.23
C ILE A 112 -5.81 2.08 -17.15
N LYS A 113 -6.88 2.85 -17.38
CA LYS A 113 -8.25 2.33 -17.43
C LYS A 113 -8.48 1.57 -18.74
N ILE A 114 -8.83 0.28 -18.64
CA ILE A 114 -9.19 -0.57 -19.78
C ILE A 114 -10.65 -1.00 -19.62
N VAL A 115 -11.50 -0.58 -20.56
CA VAL A 115 -12.93 -0.94 -20.57
C VAL A 115 -13.08 -2.42 -20.92
N PHE A 116 -13.93 -3.14 -20.18
CA PHE A 116 -14.13 -4.57 -20.42
C PHE A 116 -14.90 -4.86 -21.72
N ASN A 117 -16.07 -4.26 -21.91
CA ASN A 117 -16.93 -4.57 -23.07
C ASN A 117 -17.76 -3.39 -23.61
N GLY A 118 -17.52 -2.15 -23.17
CA GLY A 118 -18.17 -0.93 -23.66
C GLY A 118 -19.70 -0.87 -23.44
N LYS A 119 -20.29 -1.90 -22.83
CA LYS A 119 -21.71 -1.99 -22.51
C LYS A 119 -21.93 -1.50 -21.07
N GLY A 120 -23.09 -0.89 -20.82
CA GLY A 120 -23.42 -0.22 -19.56
C GLY A 120 -23.14 1.29 -19.61
N ASN A 121 -23.85 2.07 -18.79
CA ASN A 121 -23.67 3.51 -18.69
C ASN A 121 -23.56 3.95 -17.22
N PRO A 122 -22.35 4.20 -16.69
CA PRO A 122 -21.04 4.12 -17.36
C PRO A 122 -20.56 2.67 -17.58
N PRO A 123 -19.67 2.41 -18.56
CA PRO A 123 -19.13 1.08 -18.81
C PRO A 123 -18.17 0.63 -17.71
N SER A 124 -18.17 -0.67 -17.42
CA SER A 124 -17.22 -1.27 -16.47
C SER A 124 -15.79 -1.31 -17.05
N PHE A 125 -14.80 -1.08 -16.20
CA PHE A 125 -13.38 -1.08 -16.57
C PHE A 125 -12.52 -1.76 -15.49
N THR A 126 -11.33 -2.19 -15.91
CA THR A 126 -10.22 -2.55 -15.01
C THR A 126 -9.15 -1.47 -15.04
N ILE A 127 -8.29 -1.47 -14.03
CA ILE A 127 -7.13 -0.58 -13.94
C ILE A 127 -5.88 -1.45 -14.07
N LEU A 128 -5.02 -1.10 -15.04
CA LEU A 128 -3.69 -1.67 -15.18
C LEU A 128 -2.64 -0.70 -14.64
N ASN A 129 -1.51 -1.24 -14.17
CA ASN A 129 -0.42 -0.47 -13.58
C ASN A 129 -0.87 0.51 -12.46
N PRO A 130 -1.63 0.05 -11.45
CA PRO A 130 -1.98 0.89 -10.31
C PRO A 130 -0.74 1.24 -9.48
N ARG A 131 -0.75 2.39 -8.82
CA ARG A 131 0.31 2.76 -7.88
C ARG A 131 0.13 1.98 -6.59
N ILE A 132 0.99 0.98 -6.36
CA ILE A 132 0.95 0.14 -5.16
C ILE A 132 2.15 0.46 -4.26
N ILE A 133 1.86 0.54 -2.96
CA ILE A 133 2.85 0.70 -1.90
C ILE A 133 2.90 -0.52 -1.00
N PHE A 134 4.10 -0.82 -0.52
CA PHE A 134 4.34 -1.69 0.63
C PHE A 134 4.84 -0.86 1.80
N SER A 135 4.34 -1.16 2.99
CA SER A 135 4.84 -0.63 4.25
C SER A 135 5.27 -1.78 5.14
N PHE A 136 6.52 -1.72 5.61
CA PHE A 136 7.05 -2.59 6.65
C PHE A 136 7.09 -1.80 7.95
N LYS A 137 6.52 -2.35 9.02
CA LYS A 137 6.52 -1.68 10.33
C LYS A 137 7.95 -1.53 10.85
N ASN A 138 8.77 -2.58 10.72
CA ASN A 138 10.14 -2.61 11.26
C ASN A 138 11.18 -2.88 10.18
N LYS A 139 12.40 -2.37 10.39
CA LYS A 139 13.52 -2.56 9.45
C LYS A 139 13.94 -4.03 9.31
N ASP A 140 13.70 -4.84 10.33
CA ASP A 140 14.05 -6.26 10.36
C ASP A 140 13.12 -7.13 9.52
N GLU A 141 11.98 -6.57 9.10
CA GLU A 141 11.02 -7.24 8.22
C GLU A 141 11.37 -7.02 6.73
N ILE A 142 12.36 -6.16 6.44
CA ILE A 142 12.68 -5.75 5.07
C ILE A 142 13.57 -6.79 4.35
N PRO A 143 13.14 -7.35 3.20
CA PRO A 143 13.81 -8.48 2.55
C PRO A 143 15.18 -8.21 1.93
N TYR A 144 15.51 -6.97 1.51
CA TYR A 144 16.81 -6.70 0.86
C TYR A 144 18.03 -6.92 1.76
N LYS A 145 17.83 -7.07 3.08
CA LYS A 145 18.90 -7.54 3.99
C LYS A 145 19.38 -8.96 3.65
N LEU A 146 18.63 -9.73 2.86
CA LEU A 146 18.88 -11.14 2.57
C LEU A 146 19.57 -11.37 1.21
N LYS A 147 19.31 -10.55 0.18
CA LYS A 147 19.97 -10.61 -1.15
C LYS A 147 19.96 -9.25 -1.86
N PRO A 148 21.02 -8.44 -1.77
CA PRO A 148 21.11 -7.18 -2.51
C PRO A 148 21.38 -7.43 -3.99
N PHE A 149 20.64 -6.76 -4.88
CA PHE A 149 21.09 -6.48 -6.23
C PHE A 149 20.90 -4.99 -6.51
N ILE A 150 21.92 -4.35 -7.07
CA ILE A 150 21.93 -2.90 -7.34
C ILE A 150 21.79 -2.71 -8.85
N THR A 151 20.76 -1.98 -9.28
CA THR A 151 20.69 -1.43 -10.64
C THR A 151 20.73 0.09 -10.51
N PHE A 152 21.81 0.70 -11.00
CA PHE A 152 21.95 2.16 -11.03
C PHE A 152 21.10 2.73 -12.18
N ALA A 153 20.27 3.72 -11.87
CA ALA A 153 19.73 4.63 -12.87
C ALA A 153 19.77 6.05 -12.29
N SER A 154 20.83 6.79 -12.65
CA SER A 154 20.81 8.25 -12.70
C SER A 154 20.15 8.69 -14.00
#